data_AF-A0A6N9JAC0-F1
#
_entry.id   AF-A0A6N9JAC0-F1
#
_cell.length_a   1.000
_cell.length_b   1.000
_cell.length_c   1.000
_cell.angle_alpha   90.00
_cell.angle_beta   90.00
_cell.angle_gamma   90.00
#
_symmetry.space_group_name_H-M   'P 1'
#
loop_
_entity.id
_entity.type
_entity.pdbx_description
1 polymer ?
#
loop_
_entity_poly.entity_id
_entity_poly.type
_entity_poly.pdbx_seq_one_letter_code
_entity_poly.pdbx_strand_id
1 'polypeptide(L)'
;MEVSVLAAVNVSILAMTVIFVVLTILIFTIQMLVKFIPYEEPAASQKVSTGSPSGQDDQVAVITATLAAHMGKRPDEFRIVNIQSR
;
A
#
# COMPACT_ATOMS: atom_id res chain seq x y z
N MET A 1 25.45 49.90 14.40
CA MET A 1 25.42 48.47 14.81
C MET A 1 24.00 48.03 15.16
N GLU A 2 23.21 48.84 15.87
CA GLU A 2 21.78 48.61 16.18
C GLU A 2 20.89 48.25 14.97
N VAL A 3 21.08 48.95 13.84
CA VAL A 3 20.27 48.76 12.62
C VAL A 3 20.44 47.36 12.01
N SER A 4 21.64 46.78 12.14
CA SER A 4 21.94 45.43 11.66
C SER A 4 21.32 44.34 12.52
N VAL A 5 21.20 44.58 13.84
CA VAL A 5 20.56 43.65 14.77
C VAL A 5 19.06 43.60 14.50
N LEU A 6 18.41 44.76 14.30
CA LEU A 6 16.99 44.81 13.98
C LEU A 6 16.66 44.12 12.64
N ALA A 7 17.52 44.31 11.63
CA ALA A 7 17.39 43.59 10.36
C ALA A 7 17.54 42.07 10.54
N ALA A 8 18.53 41.62 11.32
CA ALA A 8 18.73 40.19 11.60
C ALA A 8 17.54 39.57 12.35
N VAL A 9 16.94 40.29 13.31
CA VAL A 9 15.74 39.86 14.02
C VAL A 9 14.54 39.71 13.07
N ASN A 10 14.32 40.69 12.18
CA ASN A 10 13.24 40.61 11.20
C ASN A 10 13.41 39.41 10.25
N VAL A 11 14.63 39.15 9.76
CA VAL A 11 14.92 37.99 8.91
C VAL A 11 14.71 36.68 9.68
N SER A 12 15.10 36.62 10.95
CA SER A 12 14.88 35.45 11.80
C SER A 12 13.38 35.15 12.00
N ILE A 13 12.58 36.16 12.31
CA ILE A 13 11.12 36.02 12.47
C ILE A 13 10.49 35.56 11.14
N LEU A 14 10.91 36.15 10.02
CA LEU A 14 10.43 35.76 8.70
C LEU A 14 10.76 34.29 8.41
N ALA A 15 11.99 33.84 8.69
CA ALA A 15 12.40 32.46 8.49
C ALA A 15 11.59 31.48 9.35
N MET A 16 11.41 31.77 10.65
CA MET A 16 10.59 30.92 11.54
C MET A 16 9.14 30.83 11.04
N THR A 17 8.58 31.94 10.58
CA THR A 17 7.22 31.99 10.01
C THR A 17 7.12 31.14 8.75
N VAL A 18 8.07 31.29 7.81
CA VAL A 18 8.10 30.54 6.55
C VAL A 18 8.23 29.03 6.81
N ILE A 19 9.13 28.62 7.71
CA ILE A 19 9.30 27.21 8.08
C ILE A 19 7.96 26.64 8.57
N PHE A 20 7.31 27.34 9.51
CA PHE A 20 6.04 26.89 10.07
C PHE A 20 4.93 26.78 9.02
N VAL A 21 4.82 27.78 8.14
CA VAL A 21 3.85 27.77 7.03
C VAL A 21 4.12 26.62 6.07
N VAL A 22 5.37 26.40 5.66
CA VAL A 22 5.75 25.30 4.76
C VAL A 22 5.41 23.95 5.38
N LEU A 23 5.76 23.73 6.66
CA LEU A 23 5.41 22.49 7.36
C LEU A 23 3.90 22.29 7.45
N THR A 24 3.16 23.35 7.74
CA THR A 24 1.69 23.31 7.80
C THR A 24 1.10 22.93 6.45
N ILE A 25 1.56 23.55 5.36
CA ILE A 25 1.12 23.24 4.00
C ILE A 25 1.44 21.79 3.65
N LEU A 26 2.66 21.30 3.91
CA LEU A 26 3.03 19.92 3.61
C LEU A 26 2.13 18.91 4.32
N ILE A 27 1.93 19.07 5.63
CA ILE A 27 1.08 18.19 6.42
C ILE A 27 -0.37 18.27 5.93
N PHE A 28 -0.85 19.49 5.67
CA PHE A 28 -2.19 19.71 5.14
C PHE A 28 -2.40 19.04 3.79
N THR A 29 -1.42 19.16 2.88
CA THR A 29 -1.44 18.49 1.59
C THR A 29 -1.50 16.98 1.77
N ILE A 30 -0.67 16.38 2.62
CA ILE A 30 -0.73 14.93 2.89
C ILE A 30 -2.11 14.53 3.43
N GLN A 31 -2.64 15.26 4.40
CA GLN A 31 -3.99 15.03 4.94
C GLN A 31 -5.08 15.13 3.87
N MET A 32 -4.97 16.10 2.97
CA MET A 32 -5.88 16.21 1.84
C MET A 32 -5.74 15.04 0.87
N LEU A 33 -4.51 14.63 0.52
CA LEU A 33 -4.30 13.47 -0.35
C LEU A 33 -4.92 12.20 0.26
N VAL A 34 -4.76 11.97 1.57
CA VAL A 34 -5.36 10.81 2.25
C VAL A 34 -6.89 10.87 2.23
N LYS A 35 -7.50 12.05 2.31
CA LYS A 35 -8.96 12.20 2.24
C LYS A 35 -9.51 12.11 0.82
N PHE A 36 -8.79 12.62 -0.17
CA PHE A 36 -9.25 12.63 -1.57
C PHE A 36 -8.94 11.32 -2.31
N ILE A 37 -7.85 10.65 -1.94
CA ILE A 37 -7.45 9.35 -2.47
C ILE A 37 -7.27 8.44 -1.26
N PRO A 38 -8.38 8.02 -0.61
CA PRO A 38 -8.29 7.03 0.44
C PRO A 38 -7.60 5.81 -0.15
N TYR A 39 -6.52 5.39 0.52
CA TYR A 39 -5.82 4.16 0.16
C TYR A 39 -6.78 3.00 0.41
N GLU A 40 -7.41 2.50 -0.65
CA GLU A 40 -8.05 1.19 -0.61
C GLU A 40 -6.93 0.16 -0.60
N GLU A 41 -6.69 -0.41 0.57
CA GLU A 41 -5.91 -1.62 0.70
C GLU A 41 -6.60 -2.69 -0.16
N PRO A 42 -5.94 -3.23 -1.20
CA PRO A 42 -6.53 -4.29 -2.00
C PRO A 42 -6.91 -5.41 -1.04
N ALA A 43 -8.21 -5.72 -0.95
CA ALA A 43 -8.76 -6.61 0.04
C ALA A 43 -7.83 -7.81 0.22
N ALA A 44 -7.19 -7.91 1.39
CA ALA A 44 -6.44 -9.10 1.76
C ALA A 44 -7.43 -10.25 1.61
N SER A 45 -7.19 -11.11 0.61
CA SER A 45 -8.05 -12.23 0.24
C SER A 45 -8.53 -12.86 1.52
N GLN A 46 -9.82 -12.68 1.84
CA GLN A 46 -10.43 -13.31 3.01
C GLN A 46 -10.07 -14.78 2.89
N LYS A 47 -9.25 -15.28 3.83
CA LYS A 47 -9.15 -16.72 4.02
C LYS A 47 -10.56 -17.14 4.40
N VAL A 48 -11.27 -17.63 3.39
CA VAL A 48 -12.52 -18.37 3.58
C VAL A 48 -12.15 -19.46 4.58
N SER A 49 -12.67 -19.31 5.80
CA SER A 49 -12.66 -20.38 6.78
C SER A 49 -13.66 -21.42 6.29
N THR A 50 -13.27 -22.21 5.29
CA THR A 50 -14.00 -23.40 4.86
C THR A 50 -13.76 -24.48 5.90
N GLY A 51 -14.66 -24.54 6.88
CA GLY A 51 -14.98 -25.81 7.50
C GLY A 51 -15.54 -26.74 6.43
N SER A 52 -14.93 -27.92 6.29
CA SER A 52 -15.34 -29.13 5.53
C SER A 52 -14.24 -29.65 4.57
N PRO A 53 -14.07 -30.98 4.44
CA PRO A 53 -12.90 -31.62 3.81
C PRO A 53 -12.92 -31.61 2.27
N SER A 54 -13.69 -30.71 1.64
CA SER A 54 -13.68 -30.47 0.19
C SER A 54 -12.59 -29.48 -0.25
N GLY A 55 -11.89 -28.86 0.70
CA GLY A 55 -10.97 -27.74 0.44
C GLY A 55 -9.66 -28.07 -0.28
N GLN A 56 -9.32 -29.35 -0.51
CA GLN A 56 -8.06 -29.70 -1.18
C GLN A 56 -8.15 -29.55 -2.71
N ASP A 57 -9.26 -29.99 -3.32
CA ASP A 57 -9.48 -29.83 -4.77
C ASP A 57 -9.74 -28.35 -5.12
N ASP A 58 -10.46 -27.63 -4.26
CA ASP A 58 -10.67 -26.19 -4.40
C ASP A 58 -9.35 -25.42 -4.32
N GLN A 59 -8.44 -25.82 -3.41
CA GLN A 59 -7.10 -25.23 -3.32
C GLN A 59 -6.27 -25.52 -4.57
N VAL A 60 -6.32 -26.74 -5.11
CA VAL A 60 -5.63 -27.09 -6.35
C VAL A 60 -6.19 -26.31 -7.55
N ALA A 61 -7.50 -26.10 -7.62
CA ALA A 61 -8.14 -25.29 -8.66
C ALA A 61 -7.73 -23.81 -8.59
N VAL A 62 -7.65 -23.23 -7.38
CA VAL A 62 -7.19 -21.84 -7.19
C VAL A 62 -5.70 -21.70 -7.54
N ILE A 63 -4.86 -22.65 -7.13
CA ILE A 63 -3.43 -22.63 -7.49
C ILE A 63 -3.27 -22.78 -9.01
N THR A 64 -4.03 -23.67 -9.64
CA THR A 64 -3.98 -23.87 -11.09
C THR A 64 -4.46 -22.62 -11.83
N ALA A 65 -5.54 -21.97 -11.39
CA ALA A 65 -6.09 -20.77 -12.02
C ALA A 65 -5.12 -19.58 -11.91
N THR A 66 -4.53 -19.38 -10.73
CA THR A 66 -3.55 -18.30 -10.50
C THR A 66 -2.25 -18.54 -11.25
N LEU A 67 -1.75 -19.78 -11.30
CA LEU A 67 -0.55 -20.15 -12.06
C LEU A 67 -0.78 -20.05 -13.57
N ALA A 68 -1.94 -20.49 -14.06
CA ALA A 68 -2.33 -20.39 -15.47
C ALA A 68 -2.44 -18.93 -15.92
N ALA A 69 -3.04 -18.08 -15.09
CA ALA A 69 -3.13 -16.64 -15.34
C ALA A 69 -1.74 -15.98 -15.39
N HIS A 70 -0.82 -16.36 -14.49
CA HIS A 70 0.55 -15.83 -14.45
C HIS A 70 1.41 -16.31 -15.65
N MET A 71 1.20 -17.55 -16.11
CA MET A 71 1.97 -18.15 -17.20
C MET A 71 1.36 -17.89 -18.60
N GLY A 72 0.20 -17.24 -18.68
CA GLY A 72 -0.54 -17.02 -19.93
C GLY A 72 -0.98 -18.32 -20.62
N LYS A 73 -0.96 -19.45 -19.91
CA LYS A 73 -1.29 -20.79 -20.41
C LYS A 73 -2.68 -21.20 -19.93
N ARG A 74 -3.31 -22.14 -20.64
CA ARG A 74 -4.64 -22.61 -20.29
C ARG A 74 -4.57 -23.51 -19.04
N PRO A 75 -5.50 -23.37 -18.07
CA PRO A 75 -5.55 -24.20 -16.87
C PRO A 75 -5.59 -25.71 -17.16
N ASP A 76 -6.15 -26.07 -18.33
CA ASP A 76 -6.29 -27.45 -18.82
C ASP A 76 -4.94 -28.15 -19.09
N GLU A 77 -3.87 -27.38 -19.35
CA GLU A 77 -2.52 -27.92 -19.57
C GLU A 77 -1.76 -28.14 -18.25
N PHE A 78 -2.25 -27.61 -17.12
CA PHE A 78 -1.60 -27.72 -15.82
C PHE A 78 -2.31 -28.74 -14.94
N ARG A 79 -1.74 -29.95 -14.86
CA ARG A 79 -2.19 -30.99 -13.93
C ARG A 79 -1.29 -31.02 -12.70
N ILE A 80 -1.74 -30.42 -11.60
CA ILE A 80 -1.08 -30.51 -10.30
C ILE A 80 -1.43 -31.89 -9.71
N VAL A 81 -0.42 -32.75 -9.54
CA VAL A 81 -0.55 -34.07 -8.91
C VAL A 81 0.02 -34.04 -7.50
N ASN A 82 -0.70 -34.64 -6.55
CA ASN A 82 -0.27 -34.73 -5.14
C ASN A 82 0.89 -35.72 -5.00
N ILE A 83 2.12 -35.22 -4.83
CA ILE A 83 3.29 -36.06 -4.51
C ILE A 83 3.44 -36.18 -2.99
N GLN A 84 2.54 -36.90 -2.33
CA GLN A 84 2.82 -37.34 -0.96
C GLN A 84 3.96 -38.37 -1.01
N SER A 85 5.17 -37.89 -0.74
CA SER A 85 6.34 -38.73 -0.51
C SER A 85 6.10 -39.53 0.78
N ARG A 86 6.05 -40.85 0.63
CA ARG A 86 5.92 -41.82 1.72
C ARG A 86 7.17 -41.88 2.57
#